data_AF-A0ABD6WSL4-F1
#
_entry.id   AF-A0ABD6WSL4-F1
#
_cell.length_a   1.000
_cell.length_b   1.000
_cell.length_c   1.000
_cell.angle_alpha   90.00
_cell.angle_beta   90.00
_cell.angle_gamma   90.00
#
_symmetry.space_group_name_H-M   'P 1'
#
loop_
_entity.id
_entity.type
_entity.pdbx_description
1 polymer ?
#
loop_
_entity_poly.entity_id
_entity_poly.type
_entity_poly.pdbx_seq_one_letter_code
_entity_poly.pdbx_strand_id
1 'polypeptide(L)'
;MSNQEFIPASEFCDLVTDGTHDSPKKTEFGVKLVTSKNIVGGKLDLTSAYFISESDAQNINKRSQVHINDVLLSMIGTVGEVALIEKEPDFVIKNVGLLKNSDPKKAKWLYYLKSPIAQNLIKDRLRGTTQQYIPLGELRNLPILKPNSEEHLQNTIEQLSSLDKKIQLNTQINQTLEQIAQALFKSWFVDFDPVRAKVQALSDGLSLEQAELAAIQAISGKTPEELTALSQTQPDRYTELAETAKAFPCEMVEVDGGEVTKGWEVKRIDEVIQKIPVGKKYSSKTAFSEGLVPILDQGRSGVIGYHNDKPGVKASIEDPIIVFANHTCYMRLISYDFSAIQNVFAFKGTECNLYWLYLATLGKQEFVEYKGHFPDFLIKEIIVPPEELTELFGKYAKENFSKIFINDRENSSLAKIRDLLLPKLLNGDI
;
A
#
# COMPACT_ATOMS: atom_id res chain seq x y z
N MET A 1 10.86 -37.74 16.24
CA MET A 1 10.68 -36.38 16.76
C MET A 1 12.06 -35.77 16.82
N SER A 2 12.38 -34.80 15.95
CA SER A 2 13.63 -34.07 16.12
C SER A 2 13.52 -33.33 17.47
N ASN A 3 14.54 -33.47 18.32
CA ASN A 3 14.60 -32.63 19.52
C ASN A 3 14.89 -31.22 19.04
N GLN A 4 13.94 -30.31 19.23
CA GLN A 4 14.12 -28.90 18.92
C GLN A 4 15.26 -28.35 19.79
N GLU A 5 16.36 -27.99 19.16
CA GLU A 5 17.50 -27.38 19.83
C GLU A 5 17.39 -25.87 19.69
N PHE A 6 17.27 -25.17 20.82
CA PHE A 6 17.35 -23.72 20.87
C PHE A 6 18.72 -23.30 21.38
N ILE A 7 19.34 -22.34 20.71
CA ILE A 7 20.61 -21.74 21.13
C ILE A 7 20.44 -20.24 21.38
N PRO A 8 21.22 -19.63 22.28
CA PRO A 8 21.20 -18.18 22.49
C PRO A 8 21.49 -17.40 21.20
N ALA A 9 20.85 -16.24 21.03
CA ALA A 9 21.14 -15.34 19.91
C ALA A 9 22.62 -14.93 19.85
N SER A 10 23.30 -14.83 21.00
CA SER A 10 24.75 -14.59 21.06
C SER A 10 25.62 -15.71 20.51
N GLU A 11 25.10 -16.93 20.39
CA GLU A 11 25.80 -18.06 19.76
C GLU A 11 25.45 -18.18 18.26
N PHE A 12 24.25 -17.76 17.85
CA PHE A 12 23.83 -17.82 16.45
C PHE A 12 24.38 -16.65 15.61
N CYS A 13 24.37 -15.44 16.17
CA CYS A 13 24.76 -14.18 15.52
C CYS A 13 26.25 -13.88 15.71
N ASP A 14 26.84 -13.11 14.79
CA ASP A 14 28.23 -12.64 14.92
C ASP A 14 28.38 -11.61 16.04
N LEU A 15 27.35 -10.77 16.25
CA LEU A 15 27.26 -9.83 17.37
C LEU A 15 25.80 -9.54 17.72
N VAL A 16 25.50 -9.49 19.02
CA VAL A 16 24.23 -8.99 19.54
C VAL A 16 24.48 -7.75 20.40
N THR A 17 24.00 -6.61 19.90
CA THR A 17 24.08 -5.30 20.56
C THR A 17 22.77 -4.54 20.37
N ASP A 18 22.73 -3.30 20.80
CA ASP A 18 21.66 -2.34 20.57
C ASP A 18 22.21 -0.99 20.11
N GLY A 19 21.32 -0.15 19.60
CA GLY A 19 21.60 1.25 19.27
C GLY A 19 21.90 2.12 20.48
N THR A 20 22.21 3.40 20.24
CA THR A 20 22.49 4.33 21.34
C THR A 20 21.30 4.47 22.31
N HIS A 21 21.59 4.82 23.56
CA HIS A 21 20.59 5.29 24.53
C HIS A 21 20.51 6.82 24.58
N ASP A 22 21.49 7.50 23.99
CA ASP A 22 21.54 8.95 23.96
C ASP A 22 20.39 9.52 23.12
N SER A 23 20.03 10.76 23.41
CA SER A 23 18.99 11.50 22.68
C SER A 23 19.65 12.63 21.90
N PRO A 24 20.24 12.34 20.72
CA PRO A 24 20.84 13.37 19.88
C PRO A 24 19.80 14.42 19.49
N LYS A 25 20.27 15.65 19.28
CA LYS A 25 19.40 16.78 18.93
C LYS A 25 18.87 16.61 17.51
N LYS A 26 17.58 16.92 17.32
CA LYS A 26 16.94 16.92 16.02
C LYS A 26 17.51 18.04 15.15
N THR A 27 17.77 17.75 13.90
CA THR A 27 18.22 18.71 12.87
C THR A 27 17.26 18.66 11.67
N GLU A 28 17.33 19.68 10.80
CA GLU A 28 16.54 19.72 9.55
C GLU A 28 17.13 18.79 8.48
N PHE A 29 18.45 18.60 8.50
CA PHE A 29 19.21 17.76 7.56
C PHE A 29 20.28 16.95 8.31
N GLY A 30 20.80 15.90 7.67
CA GLY A 30 21.84 15.01 8.22
C GLY A 30 21.48 13.54 8.05
N VAL A 31 21.77 12.73 9.07
CA VAL A 31 21.55 11.28 9.06
C VAL A 31 20.26 10.93 9.80
N LYS A 32 19.47 10.00 9.29
CA LYS A 32 18.22 9.57 9.93
C LYS A 32 18.50 8.79 11.21
N LEU A 33 17.74 9.07 12.28
CA LEU A 33 17.74 8.26 13.49
C LEU A 33 16.51 7.33 13.52
N VAL A 34 16.77 6.04 13.36
CA VAL A 34 15.78 4.96 13.42
C VAL A 34 15.58 4.49 14.86
N THR A 35 14.32 4.34 15.24
CA THR A 35 13.90 3.85 16.56
C THR A 35 12.89 2.72 16.41
N SER A 36 12.48 2.07 17.51
CA SER A 36 11.51 0.97 17.47
C SER A 36 10.19 1.33 16.75
N LYS A 37 9.78 2.61 16.74
CA LYS A 37 8.57 3.09 16.01
C LYS A 37 8.69 3.00 14.48
N ASN A 38 9.92 2.91 13.97
CA ASN A 38 10.22 2.88 12.54
C ASN A 38 10.26 1.44 12.00
N ILE A 39 10.17 0.43 12.86
CA ILE A 39 10.08 -0.97 12.45
C ILE A 39 8.59 -1.31 12.38
N VAL A 40 8.07 -1.52 11.17
CA VAL A 40 6.64 -1.70 10.92
C VAL A 40 6.44 -2.84 9.93
N GLY A 41 5.75 -3.90 10.36
CA GLY A 41 5.27 -4.94 9.45
C GLY A 41 6.39 -5.68 8.73
N GLY A 42 7.52 -5.92 9.41
CA GLY A 42 8.67 -6.61 8.84
C GLY A 42 9.69 -5.70 8.12
N LYS A 43 9.46 -4.39 8.04
CA LYS A 43 10.27 -3.46 7.25
C LYS A 43 10.59 -2.18 8.02
N LEU A 44 11.52 -1.38 7.48
CA LEU A 44 11.79 -0.03 7.97
C LEU A 44 10.92 1.00 7.25
N ASP A 45 10.16 1.77 8.03
CA ASP A 45 9.52 3.01 7.61
C ASP A 45 10.38 4.21 8.06
N LEU A 46 11.17 4.72 7.10
CA LEU A 46 12.06 5.85 7.31
C LEU A 46 11.36 7.21 7.14
N THR A 47 10.10 7.24 6.71
CA THR A 47 9.39 8.51 6.44
C THR A 47 9.13 9.33 7.70
N SER A 48 9.01 8.65 8.85
CA SER A 48 8.78 9.27 10.17
C SER A 48 10.06 9.38 11.02
N ALA A 49 11.22 9.03 10.47
CA ALA A 49 12.52 9.19 11.11
C ALA A 49 12.97 10.65 11.01
N TYR A 50 13.54 11.20 12.09
CA TYR A 50 14.08 12.56 12.09
C TYR A 50 15.59 12.54 11.88
N PHE A 51 16.14 13.67 11.43
CA PHE A 51 17.58 13.83 11.19
C PHE A 51 18.34 14.23 12.45
N ILE A 52 19.60 13.80 12.51
CA ILE A 52 20.59 14.21 13.50
C ILE A 52 21.88 14.65 12.80
N SER A 53 22.78 15.28 13.55
CA SER A 53 24.07 15.72 13.02
C SER A 53 24.95 14.54 12.58
N GLU A 54 25.78 14.76 11.55
CA GLU A 54 26.79 13.80 11.09
C GLU A 54 27.74 13.37 12.22
N SER A 55 28.14 14.31 13.09
CA SER A 55 29.01 14.00 14.23
C SER A 55 28.35 13.06 15.23
N ASP A 56 27.05 13.23 15.51
CA ASP A 56 26.32 12.34 16.40
C ASP A 56 26.18 10.95 15.75
N ALA A 57 25.85 10.91 14.45
CA ALA A 57 25.75 9.67 13.69
C ALA A 57 27.07 8.88 13.68
N GLN A 58 28.19 9.54 13.41
CA GLN A 58 29.52 8.94 13.47
C GLN A 58 29.84 8.37 14.86
N ASN A 59 29.47 9.08 15.93
CA ASN A 59 29.67 8.60 17.29
C ASN A 59 28.81 7.38 17.62
N ILE A 60 27.55 7.36 17.18
CA ILE A 60 26.65 6.20 17.35
C ILE A 60 27.19 4.98 16.60
N ASN A 61 27.65 5.17 15.36
CA ASN A 61 28.15 4.09 14.52
C ASN A 61 29.41 3.40 15.07
N LYS A 62 30.19 4.06 15.94
CA LYS A 62 31.35 3.40 16.61
C LYS A 62 30.95 2.14 17.38
N ARG A 63 29.71 2.05 17.87
CA ARG A 63 29.19 0.89 18.62
C ARG A 63 28.18 0.07 17.83
N SER A 64 27.31 0.73 17.06
CA SER A 64 26.10 0.10 16.52
C SER A 64 25.90 0.36 15.02
N GLN A 65 26.99 0.37 14.24
CA GLN A 65 26.90 0.53 12.79
C GLN A 65 26.14 -0.64 12.17
N VAL A 66 25.04 -0.30 11.50
CA VAL A 66 24.20 -1.25 10.78
C VAL A 66 24.81 -1.52 9.40
N HIS A 67 24.69 -2.75 8.93
CA HIS A 67 25.16 -3.21 7.62
C HIS A 67 24.07 -4.05 6.94
N ILE A 68 24.22 -4.32 5.64
CA ILE A 68 23.40 -5.30 4.93
C ILE A 68 23.48 -6.66 5.63
N ASN A 69 22.36 -7.38 5.68
CA ASN A 69 22.14 -8.65 6.39
C ASN A 69 22.09 -8.54 7.93
N ASP A 70 22.19 -7.33 8.50
CA ASP A 70 21.81 -7.15 9.90
C ASP A 70 20.29 -7.27 10.06
N VAL A 71 19.85 -7.72 11.23
CA VAL A 71 18.45 -7.78 11.62
C VAL A 71 18.20 -6.85 12.80
N LEU A 72 17.24 -5.94 12.63
CA LEU A 72 16.80 -5.03 13.67
C LEU A 72 15.59 -5.62 14.40
N LEU A 73 15.58 -5.48 15.73
CA LEU A 73 14.46 -5.91 16.58
C LEU A 73 14.00 -4.75 17.46
N SER A 74 12.72 -4.43 17.42
CA SER A 74 12.14 -3.40 18.29
C SER A 74 12.23 -3.83 19.75
N MET A 75 12.88 -3.01 20.58
CA MET A 75 13.15 -3.34 21.99
C MET A 75 12.21 -2.65 22.96
N ILE A 76 11.50 -1.59 22.54
CA ILE A 76 10.67 -0.74 23.40
C ILE A 76 9.41 -0.32 22.64
N GLY A 77 8.26 -0.29 23.30
CA GLY A 77 6.98 0.07 22.69
C GLY A 77 6.28 -1.17 22.15
N THR A 78 6.03 -1.23 20.84
CA THR A 78 5.62 -2.49 20.18
C THR A 78 6.86 -3.38 20.08
N VAL A 79 7.13 -4.18 21.12
CA VAL A 79 8.31 -5.05 21.19
C VAL A 79 8.12 -6.30 20.35
N GLY A 80 9.17 -6.71 19.63
CA GLY A 80 9.22 -7.95 18.86
C GLY A 80 9.03 -7.79 17.34
N GLU A 81 8.72 -6.59 16.84
CA GLU A 81 8.82 -6.27 15.41
C GLU A 81 10.26 -6.43 14.92
N VAL A 82 10.41 -7.01 13.72
CA VAL A 82 11.70 -7.39 13.13
C VAL A 82 11.85 -6.73 11.76
N ALA A 83 13.05 -6.26 11.39
CA ALA A 83 13.34 -5.82 10.03
C ALA A 83 14.70 -6.36 9.56
N LEU A 84 14.74 -6.88 8.33
CA LEU A 84 15.96 -7.29 7.64
C LEU A 84 16.52 -6.11 6.83
N ILE A 85 17.82 -5.87 6.93
CA ILE A 85 18.51 -4.83 6.15
C ILE A 85 18.97 -5.39 4.82
N GLU A 86 18.28 -5.02 3.74
CA GLU A 86 18.54 -5.51 2.38
C GLU A 86 19.26 -4.49 1.48
N LYS A 87 19.49 -3.27 1.97
CA LYS A 87 20.13 -2.16 1.25
C LYS A 87 21.13 -1.46 2.16
N GLU A 88 22.11 -0.77 1.56
CA GLU A 88 23.06 0.04 2.32
C GLU A 88 22.33 1.04 3.22
N PRO A 89 22.57 1.02 4.54
CA PRO A 89 21.84 1.86 5.47
C PRO A 89 22.33 3.31 5.43
N ASP A 90 21.40 4.24 5.26
CA ASP A 90 21.60 5.69 5.32
C ASP A 90 21.17 6.28 6.68
N PHE A 91 21.20 5.45 7.73
CA PHE A 91 20.64 5.77 9.05
C PHE A 91 21.47 5.19 10.19
N VAL A 92 21.20 5.70 11.39
CA VAL A 92 21.71 5.17 12.66
C VAL A 92 20.56 4.75 13.58
N ILE A 93 20.83 3.94 14.59
CA ILE A 93 19.78 3.34 15.44
C ILE A 93 19.86 3.79 16.90
N LYS A 94 18.69 3.93 17.54
CA LYS A 94 18.54 4.22 18.98
C LYS A 94 17.50 3.30 19.60
N ASN A 95 17.85 2.66 20.72
CA ASN A 95 16.95 1.75 21.48
C ASN A 95 16.29 0.69 20.58
N VAL A 96 17.08 0.11 19.68
CA VAL A 96 16.70 -0.97 18.76
C VAL A 96 17.77 -2.04 18.88
N GLY A 97 17.35 -3.29 18.93
CA GLY A 97 18.22 -4.45 18.99
C GLY A 97 18.85 -4.68 17.63
N LEU A 98 20.14 -5.01 17.62
CA LEU A 98 20.94 -5.25 16.44
C LEU A 98 21.53 -6.65 16.52
N LEU A 99 21.04 -7.53 15.64
CA LEU A 99 21.49 -8.90 15.46
C LEU A 99 22.33 -8.97 14.18
N LYS A 100 23.66 -8.95 14.33
CA LYS A 100 24.59 -8.92 13.19
C LYS A 100 24.87 -10.30 12.64
N ASN A 101 24.82 -10.42 11.31
CA ASN A 101 25.14 -11.66 10.60
C ASN A 101 25.80 -11.32 9.25
N SER A 102 26.98 -11.87 8.99
CA SER A 102 27.65 -11.80 7.70
C SER A 102 27.03 -12.76 6.68
N ASP A 103 26.38 -13.83 7.14
CA ASP A 103 25.69 -14.80 6.29
C ASP A 103 24.23 -14.36 6.02
N PRO A 104 23.86 -14.07 4.76
CA PRO A 104 22.49 -13.72 4.39
C PRO A 104 21.44 -14.78 4.76
N LYS A 105 21.81 -16.06 4.81
CA LYS A 105 20.88 -17.14 5.17
C LYS A 105 20.50 -17.07 6.63
N LYS A 106 21.48 -16.90 7.53
CA LYS A 106 21.25 -16.68 8.96
C LYS A 106 20.43 -15.42 9.22
N ALA A 107 20.72 -14.33 8.50
CA ALA A 107 19.95 -13.10 8.58
C ALA A 107 18.47 -13.32 8.23
N LYS A 108 18.19 -14.01 7.13
CA LYS A 108 16.81 -14.36 6.73
C LYS A 108 16.15 -15.32 7.72
N TRP A 109 16.89 -16.21 8.36
CA TRP A 109 16.37 -17.06 9.43
C TRP A 109 15.90 -16.23 10.63
N LEU A 110 16.70 -15.25 11.05
CA LEU A 110 16.33 -14.33 12.12
C LEU A 110 15.20 -13.37 11.74
N TYR A 111 15.06 -13.02 10.46
CA TYR A 111 13.90 -12.26 9.98
C TYR A 111 12.56 -12.96 10.29
N TYR A 112 12.57 -14.30 10.34
CA TYR A 112 11.40 -15.10 10.72
C TYR A 112 11.14 -15.21 12.24
N LEU A 113 11.85 -14.43 13.07
CA LEU A 113 11.47 -14.19 14.47
C LEU A 113 10.10 -13.49 14.60
N LYS A 114 9.48 -13.05 13.50
CA LYS A 114 8.06 -12.68 13.42
C LYS A 114 7.08 -13.83 13.62
N SER A 115 7.54 -15.10 13.63
CA SER A 115 6.67 -16.26 13.84
C SER A 115 5.97 -16.24 15.20
N PRO A 116 4.75 -16.80 15.35
CA PRO A 116 4.06 -16.84 16.64
C PRO A 116 4.87 -17.49 17.77
N ILE A 117 5.67 -18.51 17.46
CA ILE A 117 6.55 -19.19 18.42
C ILE A 117 7.61 -18.22 18.93
N ALA A 118 8.35 -17.56 18.02
CA ALA A 118 9.37 -16.59 18.39
C ALA A 118 8.78 -15.38 19.13
N GLN A 119 7.61 -14.89 18.72
CA GLN A 119 6.93 -13.79 19.39
C GLN A 119 6.52 -14.14 20.83
N ASN A 120 6.10 -15.38 21.10
CA ASN A 120 5.84 -15.83 22.47
C ASN A 120 7.13 -15.88 23.30
N LEU A 121 8.22 -16.39 22.72
CA LEU A 121 9.53 -16.40 23.40
C LEU A 121 10.04 -15.00 23.72
N ILE A 122 9.79 -14.01 22.84
CA ILE A 122 10.11 -12.61 23.09
C ILE A 122 9.24 -12.06 24.22
N LYS A 123 7.92 -12.34 24.20
CA LYS A 123 6.97 -11.88 25.22
C LYS A 123 7.33 -12.33 26.63
N ASP A 124 7.78 -13.57 26.79
CA ASP A 124 8.17 -14.13 28.10
C ASP A 124 9.39 -13.43 28.73
N ARG A 125 10.15 -12.67 27.93
CA ARG A 125 11.37 -11.96 28.33
C ARG A 125 11.16 -10.46 28.53
N LEU A 126 9.95 -9.98 28.31
CA LEU A 126 9.62 -8.58 28.50
C LEU A 126 9.70 -8.20 29.98
N ARG A 127 10.21 -7.00 30.23
CA ARG A 127 10.25 -6.35 31.54
C ARG A 127 9.47 -5.05 31.49
N GLY A 128 9.12 -4.52 32.66
CA GLY A 128 8.35 -3.29 32.81
C GLY A 128 6.83 -3.52 32.80
N THR A 129 6.12 -2.76 33.62
CA THR A 129 4.65 -2.85 33.77
C THR A 129 3.94 -1.87 32.85
N THR A 130 4.29 -0.58 32.91
CA THR A 130 3.66 0.49 32.11
C THR A 130 4.24 0.59 30.71
N GLN A 131 5.55 0.39 30.56
CA GLN A 131 6.23 0.34 29.27
C GLN A 131 7.05 -0.94 29.19
N GLN A 132 6.62 -1.85 28.32
CA GLN A 132 7.31 -3.11 28.12
C GLN A 132 8.57 -2.90 27.27
N TYR A 133 9.64 -3.60 27.64
CA TYR A 133 10.89 -3.62 26.90
C TYR A 133 11.65 -4.94 27.08
N ILE A 134 12.57 -5.24 26.16
CA ILE A 134 13.52 -6.36 26.29
C ILE A 134 14.91 -5.81 26.71
N PRO A 135 15.47 -6.21 27.86
CA PRO A 135 16.84 -5.84 28.21
C PRO A 135 17.88 -6.45 27.25
N LEU A 136 19.02 -5.78 27.05
CA LEU A 136 20.09 -6.29 26.17
C LEU A 136 20.61 -7.68 26.57
N GLY A 137 20.66 -7.98 27.88
CA GLY A 137 21.01 -9.32 28.36
C GLY A 137 20.02 -10.40 27.93
N GLU A 138 18.72 -10.09 27.96
CA GLU A 138 17.67 -10.99 27.48
C GLU A 138 17.68 -11.11 25.96
N LEU A 139 18.03 -10.03 25.23
CA LEU A 139 18.20 -10.07 23.78
C LEU A 139 19.35 -11.01 23.37
N ARG A 140 20.48 -10.97 24.08
CA ARG A 140 21.61 -11.90 23.85
C ARG A 140 21.24 -13.35 24.13
N ASN A 141 20.40 -13.57 25.14
CA ASN A 141 19.90 -14.90 25.54
C ASN A 141 18.58 -15.28 24.86
N LEU A 142 18.16 -14.57 23.82
CA LEU A 142 16.93 -14.88 23.11
C LEU A 142 17.10 -16.27 22.45
N PRO A 143 16.21 -17.24 22.70
CA PRO A 143 16.33 -18.57 22.12
C PRO A 143 16.03 -18.53 20.63
N ILE A 144 17.03 -18.88 19.83
CA ILE A 144 16.93 -19.03 18.38
C ILE A 144 16.83 -20.52 18.09
N LEU A 145 15.81 -20.92 17.35
CA LEU A 145 15.71 -22.30 16.89
C LEU A 145 16.88 -22.58 15.96
N LYS A 146 17.71 -23.57 16.33
CA LYS A 146 18.88 -23.96 15.55
C LYS A 146 18.42 -24.75 14.33
N PRO A 147 18.86 -24.39 13.11
CA PRO A 147 18.59 -25.22 11.95
C PRO A 147 19.21 -26.61 12.11
N ASN A 148 18.44 -27.66 11.81
CA ASN A 148 18.92 -29.05 11.85
C ASN A 148 20.18 -29.31 11.00
N SER A 149 20.32 -28.58 9.88
CA SER A 149 21.49 -28.60 9.00
C SER A 149 21.55 -27.32 8.17
N GLU A 150 22.70 -27.08 7.52
CA GLU A 150 22.85 -25.99 6.54
C GLU A 150 21.90 -26.17 5.34
N GLU A 151 21.67 -27.41 4.91
CA GLU A 151 20.72 -27.74 3.85
C GLU A 151 19.27 -27.40 4.26
N HIS A 152 18.88 -27.73 5.49
CA HIS A 152 17.57 -27.39 6.03
C HIS A 152 17.38 -25.88 6.14
N LEU A 153 18.39 -25.16 6.65
CA LEU A 153 18.41 -23.69 6.66
C LEU A 153 18.15 -23.15 5.26
N GLN A 154 18.92 -23.61 4.28
CA GLN A 154 18.80 -23.13 2.91
C GLN A 154 17.41 -23.40 2.30
N ASN A 155 16.94 -24.65 2.36
CA ASN A 155 15.64 -25.04 1.78
C ASN A 155 14.47 -24.26 2.41
N THR A 156 14.46 -24.12 3.74
CA THR A 156 13.43 -23.37 4.46
C THR A 156 13.43 -21.89 4.06
N ILE A 157 14.61 -21.27 3.96
CA ILE A 157 14.73 -19.88 3.54
C ILE A 157 14.32 -19.69 2.08
N GLU A 158 14.69 -20.59 1.18
CA GLU A 158 14.28 -20.51 -0.23
C GLU A 158 12.77 -20.57 -0.40
N GLN A 159 12.11 -21.51 0.29
CA GLN A 159 10.65 -21.65 0.26
C GLN A 159 9.95 -20.40 0.81
N LEU A 160 10.30 -19.96 2.02
CA LEU A 160 9.65 -18.80 2.64
C LEU A 160 9.94 -17.49 1.88
N SER A 161 11.17 -17.31 1.40
CA SER A 161 11.57 -16.14 0.60
C SER A 161 10.81 -16.08 -0.72
N SER A 162 10.50 -17.23 -1.35
CA SER A 162 9.75 -17.27 -2.60
C SER A 162 8.34 -16.70 -2.44
N LEU A 163 7.67 -17.02 -1.32
CA LEU A 163 6.35 -16.50 -0.97
C LEU A 163 6.41 -14.99 -0.70
N ASP A 164 7.36 -14.56 0.14
CA ASP A 164 7.56 -13.14 0.46
C ASP A 164 7.89 -12.30 -0.80
N LYS A 165 8.72 -12.84 -1.70
CA LYS A 165 9.06 -12.20 -2.99
C LYS A 165 7.84 -12.05 -3.90
N LYS A 166 6.99 -13.07 -3.99
CA LYS A 166 5.75 -13.01 -4.79
C LYS A 166 4.78 -11.96 -4.23
N ILE A 167 4.61 -11.89 -2.91
CA ILE A 167 3.80 -10.85 -2.25
C ILE A 167 4.34 -9.45 -2.57
N GLN A 168 5.65 -9.25 -2.48
CA GLN A 168 6.28 -7.99 -2.80
C GLN A 168 6.11 -7.61 -4.27
N LEU A 169 6.30 -8.55 -5.18
CA LEU A 169 6.14 -8.32 -6.62
C LEU A 169 4.70 -7.92 -6.96
N ASN A 170 3.71 -8.63 -6.43
CA ASN A 170 2.30 -8.28 -6.59
C ASN A 170 1.98 -6.89 -6.04
N THR A 171 2.54 -6.54 -4.88
CA THR A 171 2.37 -5.19 -4.30
C THR A 171 2.94 -4.10 -5.21
N GLN A 172 4.11 -4.34 -5.81
CA GLN A 172 4.72 -3.43 -6.79
C GLN A 172 3.89 -3.33 -8.07
N ILE A 173 3.40 -4.46 -8.59
CA ILE A 173 2.49 -4.48 -9.74
C ILE A 173 1.25 -3.64 -9.43
N ASN A 174 0.66 -3.77 -8.25
CA ASN A 174 -0.52 -3.02 -7.87
C ASN A 174 -0.25 -1.51 -7.83
N GLN A 175 0.89 -1.09 -7.27
CA GLN A 175 1.30 0.31 -7.28
C GLN A 175 1.46 0.86 -8.70
N THR A 176 2.10 0.10 -9.61
CA THR A 176 2.25 0.50 -11.01
C THR A 176 0.90 0.59 -11.74
N LEU A 177 0.01 -0.39 -11.53
CA LEU A 177 -1.33 -0.39 -12.14
C LEU A 177 -2.17 0.81 -11.67
N GLU A 178 -2.10 1.14 -10.38
CA GLU A 178 -2.78 2.30 -9.82
C GLU A 178 -2.21 3.61 -10.40
N GLN A 179 -0.88 3.72 -10.51
CA GLN A 179 -0.22 4.87 -11.15
C GLN A 179 -0.61 5.02 -12.61
N ILE A 180 -0.74 3.94 -13.37
CA ILE A 180 -1.23 3.98 -14.76
C ILE A 180 -2.65 4.53 -14.80
N ALA A 181 -3.56 4.04 -13.94
CA ALA A 181 -4.94 4.51 -13.90
C ALA A 181 -5.02 6.00 -13.51
N GLN A 182 -4.23 6.44 -12.53
CA GLN A 182 -4.13 7.85 -12.12
C GLN A 182 -3.55 8.74 -13.23
N ALA A 183 -2.53 8.28 -13.95
CA ALA A 183 -1.93 9.02 -15.06
C ALA A 183 -2.91 9.20 -16.21
N LEU A 184 -3.64 8.15 -16.59
CA LEU A 184 -4.71 8.23 -17.59
C LEU A 184 -5.83 9.18 -17.14
N PHE A 185 -6.26 9.08 -15.88
CA PHE A 185 -7.26 9.99 -15.33
C PHE A 185 -6.80 11.44 -15.37
N LYS A 186 -5.55 11.71 -14.98
CA LYS A 186 -4.96 13.05 -15.02
C LYS A 186 -4.94 13.59 -16.45
N SER A 187 -4.44 12.80 -17.40
CA SER A 187 -4.39 13.18 -18.82
C SER A 187 -5.78 13.53 -19.37
N TRP A 188 -6.79 12.69 -19.10
CA TRP A 188 -8.13 12.86 -19.67
C TRP A 188 -8.94 13.96 -18.99
N PHE A 189 -8.88 14.06 -17.65
CA PHE A 189 -9.85 14.83 -16.85
C PHE A 189 -9.25 15.97 -16.02
N VAL A 190 -7.92 16.11 -15.98
CA VAL A 190 -7.23 17.19 -15.26
C VAL A 190 -6.44 18.07 -16.21
N ASP A 191 -5.63 17.47 -17.07
CA ASP A 191 -4.81 18.18 -18.06
C ASP A 191 -5.59 18.42 -19.38
N PHE A 192 -6.63 17.61 -19.61
CA PHE A 192 -7.47 17.61 -20.80
C PHE A 192 -6.68 17.37 -22.10
N ASP A 193 -5.64 16.52 -22.06
CA ASP A 193 -4.73 16.30 -23.19
C ASP A 193 -5.45 15.95 -24.51
N PRO A 194 -6.47 15.05 -24.53
CA PRO A 194 -7.17 14.74 -25.78
C PRO A 194 -7.94 15.92 -26.36
N VAL A 195 -8.53 16.77 -25.50
CA VAL A 195 -9.26 17.97 -25.92
C VAL A 195 -8.29 19.03 -26.41
N ARG A 196 -7.19 19.27 -25.69
CA ARG A 196 -6.15 20.23 -26.09
C ARG A 196 -5.50 19.82 -27.41
N ALA A 197 -5.26 18.52 -27.62
CA ALA A 197 -4.75 18.00 -28.90
C ALA A 197 -5.70 18.30 -30.06
N LYS A 198 -7.01 18.13 -29.87
CA LYS A 198 -8.04 18.48 -30.87
C LYS A 198 -8.07 19.99 -31.15
N VAL A 199 -8.12 20.80 -30.09
CA VAL A 199 -8.16 22.27 -30.20
C VAL A 199 -6.94 22.79 -30.96
N GLN A 200 -5.75 22.30 -30.63
CA GLN A 200 -4.52 22.69 -31.30
C GLN A 200 -4.54 22.31 -32.80
N ALA A 201 -4.89 21.07 -33.12
CA ALA A 201 -4.96 20.61 -34.50
C ALA A 201 -5.94 21.46 -35.34
N LEU A 202 -7.11 21.78 -34.81
CA LEU A 202 -8.09 22.63 -35.47
C LEU A 202 -7.60 24.08 -35.61
N SER A 203 -6.91 24.62 -34.60
CA SER A 203 -6.29 25.95 -34.66
C SER A 203 -5.19 26.04 -35.72
N ASP A 204 -4.50 24.93 -35.99
CA ASP A 204 -3.48 24.81 -37.05
C ASP A 204 -4.10 24.62 -38.46
N GLY A 205 -5.43 24.64 -38.56
CA GLY A 205 -6.17 24.51 -39.82
C GLY A 205 -6.32 23.06 -40.33
N LEU A 206 -6.09 22.07 -39.46
CA LEU A 206 -6.28 20.65 -39.80
C LEU A 206 -7.77 20.27 -39.81
N SER A 207 -8.11 19.17 -40.49
CA SER A 207 -9.47 18.65 -40.53
C SER A 207 -9.90 18.05 -39.18
N LEU A 208 -11.22 17.85 -38.99
CA LEU A 208 -11.74 17.15 -37.80
C LEU A 208 -11.16 15.74 -37.66
N GLU A 209 -11.00 15.00 -38.75
CA GLU A 209 -10.40 13.66 -38.76
C GLU A 209 -8.94 13.68 -38.26
N GLN A 210 -8.18 14.71 -38.65
CA GLN A 210 -6.80 14.91 -38.20
C GLN A 210 -6.74 15.33 -36.72
N ALA A 211 -7.71 16.13 -36.26
CA ALA A 211 -7.85 16.47 -34.85
C ALA A 211 -8.23 15.25 -33.99
N GLU A 212 -9.12 14.38 -34.49
CA GLU A 212 -9.44 13.11 -33.85
C GLU A 212 -8.22 12.19 -33.79
N LEU A 213 -7.40 12.13 -34.85
CA LEU A 213 -6.13 11.39 -34.83
C LEU A 213 -5.13 11.96 -33.80
N ALA A 214 -5.08 13.28 -33.61
CA ALA A 214 -4.28 13.90 -32.55
C ALA A 214 -4.76 13.49 -31.15
N ALA A 215 -6.08 13.43 -30.93
CA ALA A 215 -6.64 12.87 -29.69
C ALA A 215 -6.32 11.39 -29.51
N ILE A 216 -6.37 10.55 -30.56
CA ILE A 216 -5.99 9.13 -30.47
C ILE A 216 -4.54 8.99 -30.00
N GLN A 217 -3.62 9.81 -30.53
CA GLN A 217 -2.22 9.84 -30.09
C GLN A 217 -2.10 10.24 -28.62
N ALA A 218 -2.79 11.29 -28.19
CA ALA A 218 -2.79 11.73 -26.79
C ALA A 218 -3.34 10.66 -25.83
N ILE A 219 -4.43 9.99 -26.20
CA ILE A 219 -5.07 8.95 -25.39
C ILE A 219 -4.19 7.71 -25.25
N SER A 220 -3.60 7.26 -26.36
CA SER A 220 -2.87 5.98 -26.41
C SER A 220 -1.38 6.12 -26.11
N GLY A 221 -0.83 7.34 -26.16
CA GLY A 221 0.61 7.62 -26.09
C GLY A 221 1.40 7.07 -27.27
N LYS A 222 0.73 6.71 -28.39
CA LYS A 222 1.34 6.07 -29.56
C LYS A 222 1.73 7.07 -30.63
N THR A 223 2.80 6.77 -31.35
CA THR A 223 3.20 7.55 -32.54
C THR A 223 2.27 7.26 -33.73
N PRO A 224 2.26 8.11 -34.78
CA PRO A 224 1.50 7.83 -36.00
C PRO A 224 1.85 6.47 -36.64
N GLU A 225 3.12 6.08 -36.62
CA GLU A 225 3.58 4.80 -37.16
C GLU A 225 3.02 3.62 -36.34
N GLU A 226 3.04 3.73 -35.01
CA GLU A 226 2.48 2.72 -34.13
C GLU A 226 0.96 2.60 -34.25
N LEU A 227 0.25 3.71 -34.45
CA LEU A 227 -1.19 3.71 -34.72
C LEU A 227 -1.53 3.09 -36.07
N THR A 228 -0.70 3.35 -37.08
CA THR A 228 -0.84 2.70 -38.40
C THR A 228 -0.61 1.20 -38.30
N ALA A 229 0.38 0.77 -37.51
CA ALA A 229 0.59 -0.66 -37.23
C ALA A 229 -0.58 -1.26 -36.41
N LEU A 230 -1.13 -0.51 -35.45
CA LEU A 230 -2.24 -0.95 -34.62
C LEU A 230 -3.53 -1.14 -35.43
N SER A 231 -3.84 -0.24 -36.36
CA SER A 231 -5.03 -0.37 -37.21
C SER A 231 -5.00 -1.62 -38.09
N GLN A 232 -3.80 -2.10 -38.44
CA GLN A 232 -3.60 -3.32 -39.22
C GLN A 232 -3.56 -4.58 -38.35
N THR A 233 -2.87 -4.53 -37.21
CA THR A 233 -2.63 -5.71 -36.36
C THR A 233 -3.74 -5.97 -35.34
N GLN A 234 -4.42 -4.93 -34.88
CA GLN A 234 -5.49 -4.96 -33.87
C GLN A 234 -6.59 -3.95 -34.23
N PRO A 235 -7.35 -4.17 -35.31
CA PRO A 235 -8.34 -3.20 -35.82
C PRO A 235 -9.44 -2.87 -34.80
N ASP A 236 -9.89 -3.84 -34.01
CA ASP A 236 -10.91 -3.63 -32.97
C ASP A 236 -10.41 -2.63 -31.91
N ARG A 237 -9.15 -2.75 -31.49
CA ARG A 237 -8.53 -1.85 -30.51
C ARG A 237 -8.30 -0.46 -31.06
N TYR A 238 -7.95 -0.34 -32.34
CA TYR A 238 -7.87 0.96 -33.00
C TYR A 238 -9.25 1.64 -33.08
N THR A 239 -10.29 0.86 -33.39
CA THR A 239 -11.67 1.36 -33.45
C THR A 239 -12.14 1.87 -32.09
N GLU A 240 -11.88 1.15 -31.01
CA GLU A 240 -12.19 1.58 -29.64
C GLU A 240 -11.48 2.91 -29.28
N LEU A 241 -10.20 3.06 -29.66
CA LEU A 241 -9.47 4.31 -29.46
C LEU A 241 -10.07 5.47 -30.27
N ALA A 242 -10.50 5.21 -31.51
CA ALA A 242 -11.13 6.22 -32.35
C ALA A 242 -12.50 6.66 -31.80
N GLU A 243 -13.32 5.71 -31.34
CA GLU A 243 -14.59 6.02 -30.65
C GLU A 243 -14.34 6.84 -29.38
N THR A 244 -13.34 6.45 -28.59
CA THR A 244 -12.93 7.18 -27.38
C THR A 244 -12.49 8.60 -27.73
N ALA A 245 -11.63 8.77 -28.73
CA ALA A 245 -11.18 10.08 -29.19
C ALA A 245 -12.37 10.94 -29.64
N LYS A 246 -13.32 10.38 -30.38
CA LYS A 246 -14.52 11.09 -30.84
C LYS A 246 -15.39 11.60 -29.70
N ALA A 247 -15.49 10.88 -28.59
CA ALA A 247 -16.28 11.28 -27.43
C ALA A 247 -15.75 12.55 -26.71
N PHE A 248 -14.48 12.91 -26.92
CA PHE A 248 -13.94 14.17 -26.37
C PHE A 248 -14.40 15.40 -27.16
N PRO A 249 -14.76 16.51 -26.48
CA PRO A 249 -15.09 17.77 -27.15
C PRO A 249 -13.88 18.36 -27.87
N CYS A 250 -14.14 19.32 -28.77
CA CYS A 250 -13.12 20.02 -29.56
C CYS A 250 -12.92 21.48 -29.13
N GLU A 251 -13.39 21.87 -27.95
CA GLU A 251 -13.45 23.26 -27.51
C GLU A 251 -13.23 23.35 -25.99
N MET A 252 -12.47 24.38 -25.57
CA MET A 252 -12.32 24.80 -24.18
C MET A 252 -13.19 26.03 -23.92
N VAL A 253 -13.75 26.13 -22.73
CA VAL A 253 -14.58 27.24 -22.26
C VAL A 253 -14.08 27.73 -20.90
N GLU A 254 -14.18 29.03 -20.65
CA GLU A 254 -13.84 29.62 -19.35
C GLU A 254 -15.03 29.53 -18.40
N VAL A 255 -14.83 28.91 -17.24
CA VAL A 255 -15.83 28.80 -16.15
C VAL A 255 -15.14 29.19 -14.85
N ASP A 256 -15.69 30.19 -14.16
CA ASP A 256 -15.18 30.71 -12.88
C ASP A 256 -13.67 31.04 -12.85
N GLY A 257 -13.11 31.47 -13.99
CA GLY A 257 -11.71 31.86 -14.13
C GLY A 257 -10.74 30.69 -14.35
N GLY A 258 -11.26 29.50 -14.68
CA GLY A 258 -10.48 28.37 -15.18
C GLY A 258 -11.01 27.82 -16.51
N GLU A 259 -10.10 27.37 -17.36
CA GLU A 259 -10.45 26.63 -18.58
C GLU A 259 -10.98 25.24 -18.26
N VAL A 260 -12.22 24.96 -18.65
CA VAL A 260 -12.84 23.63 -18.65
C VAL A 260 -13.21 23.23 -20.08
N THR A 261 -13.45 21.96 -20.32
CA THR A 261 -13.85 21.48 -21.64
C THR A 261 -15.34 21.72 -21.85
N LYS A 262 -15.74 22.04 -23.09
CA LYS A 262 -17.14 22.35 -23.40
C LYS A 262 -18.06 21.16 -23.07
N GLY A 263 -19.15 21.44 -22.35
CA GLY A 263 -20.16 20.44 -21.98
C GLY A 263 -19.85 19.64 -20.72
N TRP A 264 -18.79 19.98 -19.99
CA TRP A 264 -18.52 19.41 -18.67
C TRP A 264 -19.03 20.35 -17.59
N GLU A 265 -19.56 19.78 -16.50
CA GLU A 265 -20.27 20.52 -15.47
C GLU A 265 -19.49 20.49 -14.15
N VAL A 266 -19.44 21.62 -13.44
CA VAL A 266 -18.96 21.63 -12.05
C VAL A 266 -20.10 21.18 -11.15
N LYS A 267 -19.91 20.08 -10.42
CA LYS A 267 -20.87 19.54 -9.46
C LYS A 267 -20.22 19.29 -8.11
N ARG A 268 -21.01 19.35 -7.03
CA ARG A 268 -20.57 18.87 -5.73
C ARG A 268 -20.59 17.34 -5.68
N ILE A 269 -19.75 16.78 -4.82
CA ILE A 269 -19.68 15.32 -4.63
C ILE A 269 -21.04 14.76 -4.20
N ASP A 270 -21.80 15.43 -3.34
CA ASP A 270 -23.11 14.91 -2.92
C ASP A 270 -24.20 14.88 -4.00
N GLU A 271 -24.01 15.61 -5.09
CA GLU A 271 -24.92 15.59 -6.24
C GLU A 271 -24.70 14.36 -7.13
N VAL A 272 -23.52 13.73 -7.08
CA VAL A 272 -23.12 12.65 -7.97
C VAL A 272 -22.95 11.29 -7.29
N ILE A 273 -23.15 11.21 -5.96
CA ILE A 273 -22.99 9.97 -5.22
C ILE A 273 -24.30 9.48 -4.57
N GLN A 274 -24.41 8.16 -4.48
CA GLN A 274 -25.40 7.46 -3.67
C GLN A 274 -24.71 6.77 -2.48
N LYS A 275 -25.11 7.12 -1.26
CA LYS A 275 -24.63 6.46 -0.04
C LYS A 275 -25.21 5.06 0.09
N ILE A 276 -24.39 4.13 0.53
CA ILE A 276 -24.75 2.73 0.75
C ILE A 276 -24.76 2.48 2.26
N PRO A 277 -25.89 2.04 2.84
CA PRO A 277 -25.95 1.71 4.26
C PRO A 277 -24.99 0.57 4.61
N VAL A 278 -24.09 0.81 5.54
CA VAL A 278 -23.15 -0.23 6.03
C VAL A 278 -23.77 -1.23 7.02
N GLY A 279 -25.09 -1.15 7.22
CA GLY A 279 -25.85 -2.06 8.09
C GLY A 279 -25.48 -1.97 9.57
N LYS A 280 -25.42 -3.14 10.23
CA LYS A 280 -25.03 -3.29 11.64
C LYS A 280 -23.58 -2.81 11.81
N LYS A 281 -23.38 -1.88 12.75
CA LYS A 281 -22.05 -1.35 13.08
C LYS A 281 -21.37 -2.24 14.10
N TYR A 282 -20.08 -2.46 13.89
CA TYR A 282 -19.25 -3.28 14.78
C TYR A 282 -18.25 -2.44 15.57
N SER A 283 -17.62 -3.07 16.56
CA SER A 283 -16.50 -2.52 17.34
C SER A 283 -15.44 -3.59 17.55
N SER A 284 -14.26 -3.18 18.04
CA SER A 284 -13.18 -4.11 18.41
C SER A 284 -13.62 -5.14 19.46
N LYS A 285 -14.57 -4.80 20.34
CA LYS A 285 -15.10 -5.71 21.37
C LYS A 285 -15.94 -6.85 20.80
N THR A 286 -16.47 -6.67 19.58
CA THR A 286 -17.38 -7.62 18.91
C THR A 286 -16.71 -8.34 17.74
N ALA A 287 -15.47 -7.97 17.41
CA ALA A 287 -14.75 -8.52 16.27
C ALA A 287 -13.95 -9.76 16.71
N PHE A 288 -13.98 -10.80 15.87
CA PHE A 288 -13.13 -11.97 16.02
C PHE A 288 -11.80 -11.75 15.29
N SER A 289 -10.76 -12.50 15.68
CA SER A 289 -9.48 -12.52 14.95
C SER A 289 -9.60 -13.15 13.56
N GLU A 290 -10.59 -14.02 13.36
CA GLU A 290 -10.86 -14.71 12.10
C GLU A 290 -12.37 -14.81 11.84
N GLY A 291 -12.76 -14.87 10.57
CA GLY A 291 -14.15 -15.03 10.16
C GLY A 291 -14.36 -14.80 8.68
N LEU A 292 -15.62 -14.85 8.26
CA LEU A 292 -16.00 -14.77 6.85
C LEU A 292 -16.06 -13.32 6.32
N VAL A 293 -16.53 -12.38 7.14
CA VAL A 293 -16.76 -11.00 6.72
C VAL A 293 -15.80 -10.06 7.48
N PRO A 294 -14.91 -9.35 6.78
CA PRO A 294 -14.05 -8.33 7.38
C PRO A 294 -14.87 -7.11 7.85
N ILE A 295 -14.44 -6.54 8.96
CA ILE A 295 -14.99 -5.31 9.53
C ILE A 295 -14.02 -4.16 9.24
N LEU A 296 -14.42 -3.27 8.33
CA LEU A 296 -13.61 -2.14 7.94
C LEU A 296 -13.53 -1.08 9.04
N ASP A 297 -12.33 -0.50 9.16
CA ASP A 297 -12.02 0.55 10.12
C ASP A 297 -11.68 1.88 9.42
N GLN A 298 -11.25 2.86 10.22
CA GLN A 298 -10.86 4.17 9.70
C GLN A 298 -9.34 4.28 9.47
N GLY A 299 -8.59 3.18 9.56
CA GLY A 299 -7.13 3.17 9.53
C GLY A 299 -6.55 2.69 8.20
N ARG A 300 -5.22 2.74 8.09
CA ARG A 300 -4.50 2.26 6.91
C ARG A 300 -4.43 0.72 6.84
N SER A 301 -4.56 0.00 7.96
CA SER A 301 -4.79 -1.45 7.93
C SER A 301 -6.16 -1.77 7.32
N GLY A 302 -7.16 -0.94 7.60
CA GLY A 302 -8.48 -0.99 6.99
C GLY A 302 -9.41 -2.05 7.57
N VAL A 303 -8.94 -2.92 8.47
CA VAL A 303 -9.72 -4.03 9.06
C VAL A 303 -9.40 -4.15 10.55
N ILE A 304 -10.42 -4.13 11.41
CA ILE A 304 -10.27 -4.35 12.88
C ILE A 304 -10.47 -5.81 13.31
N GLY A 305 -10.97 -6.66 12.41
CA GLY A 305 -11.26 -8.07 12.67
C GLY A 305 -12.42 -8.54 11.78
N TYR A 306 -13.05 -9.63 12.18
CA TYR A 306 -14.04 -10.34 11.36
C TYR A 306 -15.32 -10.69 12.12
N HIS A 307 -16.39 -11.00 11.39
CA HIS A 307 -17.60 -11.65 11.90
C HIS A 307 -18.11 -12.71 10.93
N ASN A 308 -19.08 -13.51 11.39
CA ASN A 308 -19.73 -14.57 10.60
C ASN A 308 -21.22 -14.29 10.28
N ASP A 309 -21.75 -13.13 10.69
CA ASP A 309 -23.07 -12.64 10.25
C ASP A 309 -23.09 -12.26 8.76
N LYS A 310 -24.28 -12.00 8.21
CA LYS A 310 -24.43 -11.42 6.85
C LYS A 310 -23.65 -10.10 6.75
N PRO A 311 -22.96 -9.84 5.61
CA PRO A 311 -22.23 -8.59 5.43
C PRO A 311 -23.17 -7.39 5.34
N GLY A 312 -22.73 -6.25 5.86
CA GLY A 312 -23.45 -4.99 5.77
C GLY A 312 -23.50 -4.42 4.36
N VAL A 313 -22.45 -4.65 3.57
CA VAL A 313 -22.32 -4.23 2.18
C VAL A 313 -21.83 -5.40 1.33
N LYS A 314 -22.49 -5.60 0.18
CA LYS A 314 -22.06 -6.54 -0.85
C LYS A 314 -21.13 -5.85 -1.84
N ALA A 315 -19.98 -6.43 -2.10
CA ALA A 315 -19.02 -5.90 -3.08
C ALA A 315 -18.23 -7.05 -3.73
N SER A 316 -17.83 -6.84 -4.96
CA SER A 316 -17.06 -7.82 -5.73
C SER A 316 -16.06 -7.15 -6.66
N ILE A 317 -15.26 -7.94 -7.38
CA ILE A 317 -14.38 -7.41 -8.45
C ILE A 317 -15.22 -6.77 -9.56
N GLU A 318 -16.36 -7.37 -9.90
CA GLU A 318 -17.25 -6.87 -10.96
C GLU A 318 -18.07 -5.67 -10.51
N ASP A 319 -18.36 -5.58 -9.22
CA ASP A 319 -19.16 -4.52 -8.62
C ASP A 319 -18.51 -4.01 -7.32
N PRO A 320 -17.43 -3.20 -7.42
CA PRO A 320 -16.74 -2.68 -6.26
C PRO A 320 -17.50 -1.53 -5.59
N ILE A 321 -17.04 -1.12 -4.41
CA ILE A 321 -17.64 -0.06 -3.59
C ILE A 321 -16.56 0.91 -3.15
N ILE A 322 -16.82 2.23 -3.22
CA ILE A 322 -15.94 3.24 -2.64
C ILE A 322 -16.24 3.34 -1.14
N VAL A 323 -15.19 3.32 -0.33
CA VAL A 323 -15.25 3.52 1.12
C VAL A 323 -14.43 4.74 1.52
N PHE A 324 -14.99 5.61 2.35
CA PHE A 324 -14.36 6.79 2.93
C PHE A 324 -14.37 6.73 4.46
N ALA A 325 -13.19 6.89 5.06
CA ALA A 325 -13.00 6.95 6.50
C ALA A 325 -13.12 8.39 7.00
N ASN A 326 -14.15 8.67 7.80
CA ASN A 326 -14.53 10.04 8.17
C ASN A 326 -13.43 10.84 8.88
N HIS A 327 -12.69 10.19 9.79
CA HIS A 327 -11.71 10.88 10.63
C HIS A 327 -10.32 10.98 10.04
N THR A 328 -9.97 10.08 9.11
CA THR A 328 -8.63 9.99 8.54
C THR A 328 -8.59 10.37 7.06
N CYS A 329 -9.76 10.58 6.45
CA CYS A 329 -9.94 10.84 5.02
C CYS A 329 -9.39 9.74 4.10
N TYR A 330 -9.05 8.56 4.64
CA TYR A 330 -8.62 7.44 3.82
C TYR A 330 -9.78 6.97 2.95
N MET A 331 -9.50 6.84 1.65
CA MET A 331 -10.46 6.36 0.66
C MET A 331 -9.92 5.13 -0.06
N ARG A 332 -10.80 4.16 -0.35
CA ARG A 332 -10.45 2.88 -0.98
C ARG A 332 -11.57 2.35 -1.86
N LEU A 333 -11.19 1.60 -2.89
CA LEU A 333 -12.10 0.69 -3.58
C LEU A 333 -12.08 -0.69 -2.92
N ILE A 334 -13.25 -1.21 -2.56
CA ILE A 334 -13.43 -2.51 -1.91
C ILE A 334 -14.12 -3.47 -2.88
N SER A 335 -13.53 -4.64 -3.08
CA SER A 335 -13.96 -5.67 -4.04
C SER A 335 -14.36 -7.00 -3.38
N TYR A 336 -14.78 -6.92 -2.11
CA TYR A 336 -15.23 -8.05 -1.31
C TYR A 336 -16.30 -7.61 -0.32
N ASP A 337 -17.21 -8.52 0.03
CA ASP A 337 -18.23 -8.30 1.05
C ASP A 337 -17.63 -7.80 2.37
N PHE A 338 -18.24 -6.78 2.96
CA PHE A 338 -17.72 -6.19 4.20
C PHE A 338 -18.83 -5.66 5.11
N SER A 339 -18.48 -5.48 6.37
CA SER A 339 -19.19 -4.60 7.29
C SER A 339 -18.23 -3.52 7.78
N ALA A 340 -18.71 -2.53 8.52
CA ALA A 340 -17.84 -1.47 8.99
C ALA A 340 -18.15 -1.01 10.41
N ILE A 341 -17.20 -0.30 11.00
CA ILE A 341 -17.41 0.42 12.26
C ILE A 341 -18.16 1.75 12.01
N GLN A 342 -18.43 2.48 13.09
CA GLN A 342 -18.98 3.83 12.98
C GLN A 342 -18.01 4.77 12.25
N ASN A 343 -18.55 5.70 11.46
CA ASN A 343 -17.78 6.71 10.73
C ASN A 343 -16.93 6.15 9.57
N VAL A 344 -17.32 4.99 9.04
CA VAL A 344 -16.90 4.49 7.74
C VAL A 344 -18.11 4.60 6.81
N PHE A 345 -17.95 5.30 5.71
CA PHE A 345 -19.03 5.56 4.76
C PHE A 345 -18.76 4.82 3.45
N ALA A 346 -19.78 4.18 2.90
CA ALA A 346 -19.73 3.52 1.60
C ALA A 346 -20.61 4.28 0.60
N PHE A 347 -20.18 4.40 -0.65
CA PHE A 347 -20.95 5.04 -1.71
C PHE A 347 -20.56 4.57 -3.11
N LYS A 348 -21.42 4.90 -4.07
CA LYS A 348 -21.26 4.70 -5.53
C LYS A 348 -21.68 5.96 -6.28
N GLY A 349 -21.41 6.02 -7.58
CA GLY A 349 -21.92 7.08 -8.45
C GLY A 349 -23.40 6.88 -8.80
N THR A 350 -24.11 7.98 -9.05
CA THR A 350 -25.48 7.96 -9.60
C THR A 350 -25.51 8.04 -11.13
N GLU A 351 -24.64 8.85 -11.72
CA GLU A 351 -24.60 9.17 -13.17
C GLU A 351 -23.15 9.22 -13.69
N CYS A 352 -22.27 8.42 -13.09
CA CYS A 352 -20.87 8.37 -13.47
C CYS A 352 -20.26 7.01 -13.13
N ASN A 353 -19.30 6.58 -13.95
CA ASN A 353 -18.59 5.33 -13.72
C ASN A 353 -17.85 5.32 -12.36
N LEU A 354 -17.87 4.19 -11.68
CA LEU A 354 -17.29 4.01 -10.35
C LEU A 354 -15.79 4.32 -10.28
N TYR A 355 -15.01 3.87 -11.27
CA TYR A 355 -13.55 4.05 -11.25
C TYR A 355 -13.18 5.50 -11.52
N TRP A 356 -13.92 6.15 -12.43
CA TRP A 356 -13.81 7.58 -12.65
C TRP A 356 -14.12 8.35 -11.36
N LEU A 357 -15.25 8.04 -10.71
CA LEU A 357 -15.67 8.71 -9.48
C LEU A 357 -14.65 8.53 -8.36
N TYR A 358 -14.11 7.32 -8.19
CA TYR A 358 -13.08 7.05 -7.20
C TYR A 358 -11.87 7.97 -7.40
N LEU A 359 -11.36 8.07 -8.63
CA LEU A 359 -10.19 8.91 -8.92
C LEU A 359 -10.52 10.41 -8.87
N ALA A 360 -11.70 10.83 -9.32
CA ALA A 360 -12.15 12.22 -9.28
C ALA A 360 -12.33 12.74 -7.84
N THR A 361 -12.65 11.86 -6.90
CA THR A 361 -12.85 12.20 -5.49
C THR A 361 -11.61 11.92 -4.62
N LEU A 362 -10.61 11.21 -5.15
CA LEU A 362 -9.42 10.82 -4.42
C LEU A 362 -8.59 12.05 -4.04
N GLY A 363 -8.30 12.21 -2.75
CA GLY A 363 -7.53 13.34 -2.23
C GLY A 363 -8.27 14.68 -2.20
N LYS A 364 -9.56 14.75 -2.55
CA LYS A 364 -10.35 16.01 -2.49
C LYS A 364 -10.56 16.54 -1.07
N GLN A 365 -10.45 15.68 -0.08
CA GLN A 365 -10.47 16.05 1.33
C GLN A 365 -9.19 15.55 2.00
N GLU A 366 -8.42 16.49 2.54
CA GLU A 366 -7.21 16.20 3.30
C GLU A 366 -7.52 16.03 4.79
N PHE A 367 -6.69 15.24 5.46
CA PHE A 367 -6.73 15.13 6.91
C PHE A 367 -6.16 16.42 7.54
N VAL A 368 -7.01 17.15 8.26
CA VAL A 368 -6.58 18.36 8.98
C VAL A 368 -6.35 18.05 10.45
N GLU A 369 -7.36 17.48 11.10
CA GLU A 369 -7.35 17.12 12.52
C GLU A 369 -8.28 15.92 12.73
N TYR A 370 -8.22 15.24 13.87
CA TYR A 370 -9.08 14.07 14.11
C TYR A 370 -10.54 14.49 14.41
N LYS A 371 -11.29 14.84 13.35
CA LYS A 371 -12.71 15.21 13.36
C LYS A 371 -13.48 14.53 12.22
N GLY A 372 -14.79 14.68 12.16
CA GLY A 372 -15.56 14.20 11.01
C GLY A 372 -15.40 15.11 9.79
N HIS A 373 -14.90 14.57 8.68
CA HIS A 373 -14.68 15.32 7.43
C HIS A 373 -15.69 15.00 6.33
N PHE A 374 -16.58 14.04 6.52
CA PHE A 374 -17.51 13.62 5.47
C PHE A 374 -18.45 14.74 5.02
N PRO A 375 -19.00 15.62 5.89
CA PRO A 375 -19.75 16.79 5.43
C PRO A 375 -18.91 17.74 4.55
N ASP A 376 -17.66 17.99 4.93
CA ASP A 376 -16.74 18.85 4.18
C ASP A 376 -16.34 18.23 2.84
N PHE A 377 -16.20 16.91 2.80
CA PHE A 377 -15.96 16.13 1.59
C PHE A 377 -17.14 16.24 0.61
N LEU A 378 -18.38 16.14 1.10
CA LEU A 378 -19.58 16.16 0.26
C LEU A 378 -19.78 17.48 -0.51
N ILE A 379 -19.33 18.60 0.06
CA ILE A 379 -19.47 19.92 -0.57
C ILE A 379 -18.30 20.27 -1.51
N LYS A 380 -17.30 19.40 -1.66
CA LYS A 380 -16.20 19.63 -2.61
C LYS A 380 -16.72 19.55 -4.04
N GLU A 381 -16.18 20.40 -4.89
CA GLU A 381 -16.51 20.45 -6.31
C GLU A 381 -15.57 19.57 -7.14
N ILE A 382 -16.16 18.93 -8.14
CA ILE A 382 -15.47 18.17 -9.18
C ILE A 382 -16.03 18.55 -10.54
N ILE A 383 -15.20 18.43 -11.58
CA ILE A 383 -15.62 18.63 -12.96
C ILE A 383 -16.11 17.28 -13.48
N VAL A 384 -17.37 17.23 -13.91
CA VAL A 384 -18.08 16.02 -14.34
C VAL A 384 -18.23 16.04 -15.87
N PRO A 385 -17.57 15.11 -16.59
CA PRO A 385 -17.76 14.96 -18.03
C PRO A 385 -19.10 14.26 -18.34
N PRO A 386 -19.50 14.18 -19.62
CA PRO A 386 -20.62 13.34 -20.04
C PRO A 386 -20.45 11.88 -19.57
N GLU A 387 -21.56 11.26 -19.16
CA GLU A 387 -21.59 9.90 -18.59
C GLU A 387 -20.88 8.89 -19.49
N GLU A 388 -21.13 8.95 -20.81
CA GLU A 388 -20.48 8.10 -21.82
C GLU A 388 -18.95 8.11 -21.73
N LEU A 389 -18.35 9.28 -21.48
CA LEU A 389 -16.91 9.42 -21.35
C LEU A 389 -16.39 8.83 -20.04
N THR A 390 -17.16 8.94 -18.94
CA THR A 390 -16.82 8.25 -17.69
C THR A 390 -16.85 6.75 -17.85
N GLU A 391 -17.82 6.21 -18.62
CA GLU A 391 -17.95 4.78 -18.88
C GLU A 391 -16.83 4.26 -19.77
N LEU A 392 -16.44 5.01 -20.81
CA LEU A 392 -15.28 4.69 -21.64
C LEU A 392 -14.00 4.62 -20.80
N PHE A 393 -13.73 5.64 -19.97
CA PHE A 393 -12.61 5.59 -19.03
C PHE A 393 -12.70 4.40 -18.07
N GLY A 394 -13.91 4.14 -17.57
CA GLY A 394 -14.22 3.04 -16.68
C GLY A 394 -13.77 1.68 -17.21
N LYS A 395 -13.91 1.42 -18.51
CA LYS A 395 -13.44 0.19 -19.15
C LYS A 395 -11.91 0.04 -19.00
N TYR A 396 -11.14 1.07 -19.31
CA TYR A 396 -9.68 1.07 -19.17
C TYR A 396 -9.24 0.93 -17.71
N ALA A 397 -9.88 1.67 -16.79
CA ALA A 397 -9.55 1.61 -15.38
C ALA A 397 -9.92 0.26 -14.75
N LYS A 398 -11.05 -0.34 -15.14
CA LYS A 398 -11.52 -1.63 -14.63
C LYS A 398 -10.51 -2.75 -14.81
N GLU A 399 -9.80 -2.80 -15.94
CA GLU A 399 -8.77 -3.83 -16.17
C GLU A 399 -7.62 -3.72 -15.16
N ASN A 400 -7.16 -2.50 -14.89
CA ASN A 400 -6.09 -2.24 -13.94
C ASN A 400 -6.53 -2.57 -12.51
N PHE A 401 -7.70 -2.06 -12.08
CA PHE A 401 -8.22 -2.31 -10.73
C PHE A 401 -8.61 -3.77 -10.50
N SER A 402 -9.16 -4.48 -11.50
CA SER A 402 -9.44 -5.92 -11.39
C SER A 402 -8.16 -6.71 -11.10
N LYS A 403 -7.05 -6.41 -11.79
CA LYS A 403 -5.75 -7.03 -11.52
C LYS A 403 -5.23 -6.68 -10.13
N ILE A 404 -5.41 -5.44 -9.68
CA ILE A 404 -5.08 -5.02 -8.30
C ILE A 404 -5.81 -5.90 -7.29
N PHE A 405 -7.13 -6.05 -7.44
CA PHE A 405 -7.95 -6.83 -6.53
C PHE A 405 -7.57 -8.32 -6.50
N ILE A 406 -7.23 -8.90 -7.66
CA ILE A 406 -6.77 -10.29 -7.76
C ILE A 406 -5.45 -10.46 -7.01
N ASN A 407 -4.48 -9.56 -7.25
CA ASN A 407 -3.19 -9.58 -6.59
C ASN A 407 -3.29 -9.38 -5.08
N ASP A 408 -4.21 -8.53 -4.58
CA ASP A 408 -4.42 -8.34 -3.14
C ASP A 408 -4.99 -9.61 -2.48
N ARG A 409 -5.90 -10.31 -3.17
CA ARG A 409 -6.41 -11.62 -2.72
C ARG A 409 -5.32 -12.69 -2.73
N GLU A 410 -4.48 -12.72 -3.77
CA GLU A 410 -3.33 -13.61 -3.85
C GLU A 410 -2.35 -13.33 -2.71
N ASN A 411 -2.01 -12.07 -2.45
CA ASN A 411 -1.14 -11.65 -1.36
C ASN A 411 -1.66 -12.09 0.01
N SER A 412 -2.96 -11.91 0.24
CA SER A 412 -3.61 -12.37 1.48
C SER A 412 -3.52 -13.89 1.64
N SER A 413 -3.65 -14.64 0.55
CA SER A 413 -3.57 -16.10 0.55
C SER A 413 -2.14 -16.60 0.76
N LEU A 414 -1.16 -15.99 0.08
CA LEU A 414 0.26 -16.27 0.22
C LEU A 414 0.76 -15.96 1.64
N ALA A 415 0.30 -14.86 2.24
CA ALA A 415 0.64 -14.52 3.62
C ALA A 415 0.14 -15.59 4.60
N LYS A 416 -1.12 -16.03 4.45
CA LYS A 416 -1.69 -17.12 5.27
C LYS A 416 -0.94 -18.43 5.08
N ILE A 417 -0.60 -18.80 3.84
CA ILE A 417 0.18 -20.01 3.55
C ILE A 417 1.56 -19.92 4.19
N ARG A 418 2.26 -18.80 4.02
CA ARG A 418 3.57 -18.55 4.64
C ARG A 418 3.48 -18.72 6.15
N ASP A 419 2.52 -18.07 6.80
CA ASP A 419 2.40 -18.08 8.26
C ASP A 419 2.01 -19.47 8.79
N LEU A 420 1.26 -20.26 8.03
CA LEU A 420 0.94 -21.67 8.33
C LEU A 420 2.15 -22.60 8.17
N LEU A 421 2.95 -22.40 7.13
CA LEU A 421 4.14 -23.21 6.84
C LEU A 421 5.31 -22.85 7.76
N LEU A 422 5.39 -21.58 8.17
CA LEU A 422 6.50 -21.04 8.94
C LEU A 422 6.90 -21.90 10.15
N PRO A 423 6.01 -22.26 11.10
CA PRO A 423 6.40 -23.09 12.23
C PRO A 423 6.87 -24.48 11.80
N LYS A 424 6.24 -25.09 10.78
CA LYS A 424 6.58 -26.44 10.30
C LYS A 424 7.95 -26.49 9.62
N LEU A 425 8.23 -25.49 8.77
CA LEU A 425 9.51 -25.35 8.07
C LEU A 425 10.64 -24.97 9.02
N LEU A 426 10.37 -24.18 10.06
CA LEU A 426 11.41 -23.88 11.06
C LEU A 426 11.77 -25.13 11.88
N ASN A 427 10.79 -25.99 12.17
CA ASN A 427 10.97 -27.22 12.94
C ASN A 427 11.55 -28.40 12.13
N GLY A 428 11.53 -28.32 10.80
CA GLY A 428 11.87 -29.43 9.90
C GLY A 428 10.81 -30.53 9.87
N ASP A 429 9.54 -30.17 10.07
CA ASP A 429 8.40 -31.10 10.01
C ASP A 429 7.98 -31.44 8.57
N ILE A 430 8.45 -30.69 7.57
CA ILE A 430 8.15 -30.83 6.14
C ILE A 430 9.43 -30.70 5.33
#